data_AF-A0A2E4CVV2-F1
#
_entry.id   AF-A0A2E4CVV2-F1
#
_cell.length_a   1.000
_cell.length_b   1.000
_cell.length_c   1.000
_cell.angle_alpha   90.00
_cell.angle_beta   90.00
_cell.angle_gamma   90.00
#
_symmetry.space_group_name_H-M   'P 1'
#
loop_
_entity.id
_entity.type
_entity.pdbx_description
1 polymer ?
#
loop_
_entity_poly.entity_id
_entity_poly.type
_entity_poly.pdbx_seq_one_letter_code
_entity_poly.pdbx_strand_id
1 'polypeptide(L)'
;MADDPSYPVGTASVAWTDKSGNGQLHVFSTDGYDVIERFWNGSGWSTGDFKQPGSQVSATGYLLDDGFYMRVYCTSGDKTTEWCKDGDGDWFQGDYTTN
;
A
#
# COMPACT_ATOMS: atom_id res chain seq x y z
N MET A 1 -13.11 -24.26 8.88
CA MET A 1 -11.70 -24.11 8.44
C MET A 1 -11.24 -22.78 8.98
N ALA A 2 -10.17 -22.76 9.78
CA ALA A 2 -9.64 -21.50 10.32
C ALA A 2 -8.93 -20.75 9.19
N ASP A 3 -9.13 -19.45 9.14
CA ASP A 3 -8.45 -18.55 8.21
C ASP A 3 -6.93 -18.68 8.38
N ASP A 4 -6.20 -18.87 7.27
CA ASP A 4 -4.74 -18.89 7.30
C ASP A 4 -4.25 -17.53 6.80
N PRO A 5 -3.74 -16.66 7.69
CA PRO A 5 -3.31 -15.30 7.36
C PRO A 5 -2.12 -15.24 6.38
N SER A 6 -1.60 -16.39 5.94
CA SER A 6 -0.54 -16.47 4.92
C SER A 6 -1.03 -16.43 3.47
N TYR A 7 -2.33 -16.53 3.19
CA TYR A 7 -2.88 -16.45 1.83
C TYR A 7 -3.61 -15.13 1.60
N PRO A 8 -3.04 -14.19 0.84
CA PRO A 8 -3.74 -12.95 0.54
C PRO A 8 -4.99 -13.22 -0.29
N VAL A 9 -6.11 -12.65 0.12
CA VAL A 9 -7.42 -12.75 -0.55
C VAL A 9 -7.68 -11.58 -1.50
N GLY A 10 -6.86 -10.53 -1.43
CA GLY A 10 -6.91 -9.37 -2.32
C GLY A 10 -5.56 -8.66 -2.41
N THR A 11 -5.31 -8.01 -3.55
CA THR A 11 -4.09 -7.22 -3.76
C THR A 11 -4.37 -5.93 -4.54
N ALA A 12 -3.56 -4.91 -4.29
CA ALA A 12 -3.45 -3.70 -5.10
C ALA A 12 -1.96 -3.39 -5.30
N SER A 13 -1.61 -2.67 -6.38
CA SER A 13 -0.22 -2.33 -6.65
C SER A 13 -0.04 -0.91 -7.15
N VAL A 14 1.11 -0.34 -6.83
CA VAL A 14 1.60 0.96 -7.31
C VAL A 14 2.99 0.75 -7.85
N ALA A 15 3.31 1.33 -9.00
CA ALA A 15 4.63 1.22 -9.60
C ALA A 15 5.07 2.53 -10.23
N TRP A 16 6.37 2.76 -10.22
CA TRP A 16 7.00 3.89 -10.91
C TRP A 16 8.44 3.54 -11.29
N THR A 17 9.08 4.44 -12.03
CA THR A 17 10.52 4.38 -12.29
C THR A 17 11.18 5.50 -11.51
N ASP A 18 12.21 5.18 -10.72
CA ASP A 18 12.96 6.18 -9.97
C ASP A 18 13.86 7.03 -10.88
N LYS A 19 14.47 8.08 -10.32
CA LYS A 19 15.37 8.99 -11.06
C LYS A 19 16.61 8.30 -11.65
N SER A 20 16.98 7.13 -11.13
CA SER A 20 18.10 6.32 -11.61
C SER A 20 17.67 5.31 -12.69
N GLY A 21 16.39 5.27 -13.05
CA GLY A 21 15.85 4.35 -14.05
C GLY A 21 15.47 2.97 -13.50
N ASN A 22 15.51 2.75 -12.17
CA ASN A 22 15.09 1.46 -11.62
C ASN A 22 13.57 1.42 -11.45
N GLY A 23 12.98 0.28 -11.80
CA GLY A 23 11.57 0.01 -11.52
C GLY A 23 11.34 -0.18 -10.02
N GLN A 24 10.38 0.56 -9.49
CA GLN A 24 9.86 0.45 -8.13
C GLN A 24 8.46 -0.13 -8.22
N LEU A 25 8.16 -1.16 -7.42
CA LEU A 25 6.84 -1.79 -7.36
C LEU A 25 6.47 -2.04 -5.91
N HIS A 26 5.30 -1.57 -5.52
CA HIS A 26 4.72 -1.76 -4.20
C HIS A 26 3.44 -2.57 -4.36
N VAL A 27 3.33 -3.67 -3.61
CA VAL A 27 2.17 -4.56 -3.61
C VAL A 27 1.60 -4.57 -2.20
N PHE A 28 0.36 -4.11 -2.10
CA PHE A 28 -0.44 -4.14 -0.88
C PHE A 28 -1.35 -5.35 -0.94
N SER A 29 -1.28 -6.22 0.07
CA SER A 29 -2.02 -7.47 0.10
C SER A 29 -2.80 -7.60 1.40
N THR A 30 -4.06 -8.01 1.32
CA THR A 30 -4.90 -8.30 2.49
C THR A 30 -5.11 -9.79 2.67
N ASP A 31 -5.06 -10.26 3.90
CA ASP A 31 -5.49 -11.62 4.30
C ASP A 31 -6.98 -11.69 4.67
N GLY A 32 -7.72 -10.58 4.52
CA GLY A 32 -9.10 -10.42 4.96
C GLY A 32 -9.24 -9.64 6.27
N TYR A 33 -8.15 -9.41 7.00
CA TYR A 33 -8.11 -8.62 8.24
C TYR A 33 -7.10 -7.48 8.17
N ASP A 34 -5.85 -7.77 7.82
CA ASP A 34 -4.74 -6.84 7.76
C ASP A 34 -4.25 -6.67 6.32
N VAL A 35 -3.93 -5.44 5.94
CA VAL A 35 -3.23 -5.09 4.72
C VAL A 35 -1.75 -4.87 5.04
N ILE A 36 -0.86 -5.57 4.34
CA ILE A 36 0.59 -5.41 4.44
C ILE A 36 1.21 -5.00 3.11
N GLU A 37 2.43 -4.48 3.15
CA GLU A 37 3.20 -4.13 1.95
C GLU A 37 4.40 -5.07 1.72
N ARG A 38 4.55 -5.48 0.47
CA ARG A 38 5.81 -5.99 -0.10
C ARG A 38 6.25 -5.04 -1.20
N PHE A 39 7.53 -4.68 -1.23
CA PHE A 39 8.04 -3.78 -2.26
C PHE A 39 9.29 -4.33 -2.94
N TRP A 40 9.42 -4.03 -4.22
CA TRP A 40 10.59 -4.27 -5.06
C TRP A 40 11.33 -2.95 -5.24
N ASN A 41 12.60 -2.93 -4.85
CA ASN A 41 13.42 -1.72 -4.83
C ASN A 41 14.37 -1.56 -6.04
N GLY A 42 14.12 -2.28 -7.13
CA GLY A 42 15.03 -2.37 -8.28
C GLY A 42 16.00 -3.55 -8.21
N SER A 43 16.19 -4.18 -7.05
CA SER A 43 17.16 -5.29 -6.87
C SER A 43 16.62 -6.51 -6.13
N GLY A 44 15.56 -6.35 -5.33
CA GLY A 44 14.99 -7.44 -4.54
C GLY A 44 13.67 -7.06 -3.89
N TRP A 45 12.95 -8.08 -3.41
CA TRP A 45 11.72 -7.93 -2.65
C TRP A 45 11.98 -7.81 -1.15
N SER A 46 11.37 -6.83 -0.51
CA SER A 46 11.43 -6.56 0.92
C SER A 46 10.04 -6.37 1.52
N THR A 47 9.90 -6.51 2.84
CA THR A 47 8.67 -6.13 3.57
C THR A 47 8.73 -4.65 3.88
N GLY A 48 7.64 -3.93 3.57
CA GLY A 48 7.47 -2.53 3.90
C GLY A 48 7.11 -2.29 5.37
N ASP A 49 7.04 -1.02 5.75
CA ASP A 49 6.58 -0.57 7.07
C ASP A 49 5.04 -0.49 7.17
N PHE A 50 4.33 -0.61 6.05
CA PHE A 50 2.87 -0.57 6.02
C PHE A 50 2.23 -1.83 6.62
N LYS A 51 1.44 -1.63 7.67
CA LYS A 51 0.50 -2.63 8.18
C LYS A 51 -0.74 -1.94 8.76
N GLN A 52 -1.90 -2.14 8.16
CA GLN A 52 -3.15 -1.49 8.61
C GLN A 52 -4.37 -2.42 8.46
N PRO A 53 -5.40 -2.29 9.31
CA PRO A 53 -6.61 -3.09 9.17
C PRO A 53 -7.37 -2.81 7.87
N GLY A 54 -7.81 -3.85 7.18
CA GLY A 54 -8.64 -3.78 5.98
C GLY A 54 -8.85 -5.15 5.34
N SER A 55 -10.10 -5.48 5.05
CA SER A 55 -10.49 -6.70 4.32
C SER A 55 -10.47 -6.54 2.80
N GLN A 56 -10.40 -5.29 2.33
CA GLN A 56 -10.21 -4.94 0.92
C GLN A 56 -9.20 -3.80 0.81
N VAL A 57 -8.47 -3.76 -0.30
CA VAL A 57 -7.44 -2.75 -0.57
C VAL A 57 -7.52 -2.24 -2.00
N SER A 58 -7.39 -0.93 -2.16
CA SER A 58 -7.01 -0.29 -3.42
C SER A 58 -5.84 0.67 -3.17
N ALA A 59 -5.06 0.98 -4.20
CA ALA A 59 -3.92 1.86 -4.07
C ALA A 59 -3.70 2.67 -5.35
N THR A 60 -3.15 3.86 -5.19
CA THR A 60 -2.66 4.70 -6.28
C THR A 60 -1.40 5.43 -5.84
N GLY A 61 -0.62 5.91 -6.80
CA GLY A 61 0.51 6.76 -6.51
C GLY A 61 0.90 7.63 -7.68
N TYR A 62 1.66 8.67 -7.38
CA TYR A 62 2.15 9.64 -8.35
C TYR A 62 3.55 10.11 -7.95
N LEU A 63 4.30 10.63 -8.94
CA LEU A 63 5.60 11.23 -8.73
C LEU A 63 5.50 12.74 -8.87
N LEU A 64 6.17 13.45 -7.98
CA LEU A 64 6.48 14.88 -8.10
C LEU A 64 8.00 15.06 -8.08
N ASP A 65 8.48 16.29 -8.23
CA ASP A 65 9.92 16.59 -8.29
C ASP A 65 10.66 16.21 -6.99
N ASP A 66 9.97 16.24 -5.86
CA ASP A 66 10.46 15.95 -4.52
C ASP A 66 10.32 14.47 -4.10
N GLY A 67 9.56 13.64 -4.80
CA GLY A 67 9.49 12.21 -4.51
C GLY A 67 8.24 11.50 -5.00
N PHE A 68 8.07 10.27 -4.51
CA PHE A 68 6.88 9.47 -4.73
C PHE A 68 5.81 9.80 -3.69
N TYR A 69 4.55 9.65 -4.07
CA TYR A 69 3.39 9.82 -3.21
C TYR A 69 2.50 8.61 -3.41
N MET A 70 2.11 7.96 -2.31
CA MET A 70 1.20 6.82 -2.35
C MET A 70 -0.04 7.09 -1.51
N ARG A 71 -1.18 6.61 -2.00
CA ARG A 71 -2.45 6.56 -1.29
C ARG A 71 -2.97 5.14 -1.31
N VAL A 72 -3.19 4.57 -0.13
CA VAL A 72 -3.69 3.22 0.07
C VAL A 72 -5.00 3.30 0.81
N TYR A 73 -6.05 2.73 0.24
CA TYR A 73 -7.39 2.74 0.82
C TYR A 73 -7.70 1.36 1.38
N CYS A 74 -7.68 1.26 2.70
CA CYS A 74 -8.02 0.03 3.42
C CYS A 74 -9.50 0.09 3.82
N THR A 75 -10.29 -0.87 3.33
CA THR A 75 -11.73 -0.93 3.64
C THR A 75 -12.02 -2.09 4.57
N SER A 76 -12.78 -1.84 5.62
CA SER A 76 -13.32 -2.85 6.53
C SER A 76 -14.80 -2.56 6.78
N GLY A 77 -15.66 -3.50 6.39
CA GLY A 77 -17.12 -3.27 6.38
C GLY A 77 -17.50 -2.14 5.41
N ASP A 78 -18.16 -1.12 5.93
CA ASP A 78 -18.61 0.08 5.21
C ASP A 78 -17.68 1.30 5.40
N LYS A 79 -16.53 1.11 6.07
CA LYS A 79 -15.56 2.17 6.33
C LYS A 79 -14.30 1.98 5.50
N THR A 80 -13.93 3.03 4.76
CA THR A 80 -12.64 3.13 4.07
C THR A 80 -11.77 4.16 4.76
N THR A 81 -10.54 3.76 5.12
CA THR A 81 -9.51 4.64 5.66
C THR A 81 -8.41 4.82 4.62
N GLU A 82 -8.06 6.06 4.30
CA GLU A 82 -6.90 6.38 3.48
C GLU A 82 -5.63 6.43 4.34
N TRP A 83 -4.57 5.83 3.82
CA TRP A 83 -3.22 5.94 4.32
C TRP A 83 -2.31 6.54 3.26
N CYS A 84 -1.53 7.53 3.69
CA CYS A 84 -0.68 8.34 2.84
C CYS A 84 0.78 8.07 3.17
N LYS A 85 1.61 7.96 2.13
CA LYS A 85 3.07 8.08 2.24
C LYS A 85 3.52 9.16 1.28
N ASP A 86 4.18 10.17 1.80
CA ASP A 86 4.66 11.33 1.05
C ASP A 86 6.19 11.32 1.09
N GLY A 87 6.80 10.97 -0.04
CA GLY A 87 8.22 10.69 -0.16
C GLY A 87 8.70 9.63 0.82
N ASP A 88 9.89 9.82 1.36
CA ASP A 88 10.50 8.94 2.37
C ASP A 88 9.91 9.11 3.78
N GLY A 89 8.80 9.84 3.93
CA GLY A 89 8.12 10.03 5.20
C GLY A 89 7.43 8.78 5.75
N ASP A 90 7.05 8.84 7.03
CA ASP A 90 6.25 7.80 7.68
C ASP A 90 4.83 7.74 7.09
N TRP A 91 4.19 6.58 7.17
CA TRP A 91 2.78 6.46 6.85
C TRP A 91 1.92 7.24 7.84
N PHE A 92 0.92 7.95 7.33
CA PHE A 92 -0.06 8.66 8.14
C PHE A 92 -1.48 8.47 7.59
N GLN A 93 -2.48 8.64 8.46
CA GLN A 93 -3.87 8.59 8.03
C GLN A 93 -4.22 9.87 7.26
N GLY A 94 -4.80 9.73 6.07
CA GLY A 94 -5.28 10.85 5.27
C GLY A 94 -6.66 11.36 5.69
N ASP A 95 -7.08 12.43 5.03
CA ASP A 95 -8.36 13.10 5.29
C ASP A 95 -9.50 12.59 4.40
N TYR A 96 -9.27 11.54 3.58
CA TYR A 96 -10.32 10.93 2.77
C TYR A 96 -11.52 10.53 3.62
N THR A 97 -12.70 10.90 3.15
CA THR A 97 -13.99 10.45 3.67
C THR A 97 -14.89 10.06 2.51
N THR A 98 -15.84 9.16 2.76
CA THR A 98 -16.82 8.70 1.76
C THR A 98 -18.03 9.63 1.62
N ASN A 99 -18.10 10.72 2.40
CA ASN A 99 -19.26 11.61 2.55
C ASN A 99 -18.91 13.10 2.38
#